data_AF-A0A524C3I4-F1
#
_entry.id   AF-A0A524C3I4-F1
#
_cell.length_a   1.000
_cell.length_b   1.000
_cell.length_c   1.000
_cell.angle_alpha   90.00
_cell.angle_beta   90.00
_cell.angle_gamma   90.00
#
_symmetry.space_group_name_H-M   'P 1'
#
loop_
_entity.id
_entity.type
_entity.pdbx_description
1 polymer ?
#
loop_
_entity_poly.entity_id
_entity_poly.type
_entity_poly.pdbx_seq_one_letter_code
_entity_poly.pdbx_strand_id
1 'polypeptide(L)'
;MTFWFWVSLVGLVLIQPILYASYEHQKLRERYGSERGNKIGRILGTVSGYVFFALWAGLWMAPQPRFEIPLLREIIFVLPVLFTYVSLKIPIIHLILGIAFLIPGAWLGLKGMTTLSLEVSAQHLPREVIKSDIYSRVRHPQYLGGFLSHIGISLLLSASLSLICTPIVLIVIYFLCRKEERELIREFGDEYREYKQEVPMFVPRLRDKKKRSPV
;
A
#
# COMPACT_ATOMS: atom_id res chain seq x y z
N MET A 1 -19.79 17.61 -0.95
CA MET A 1 -18.40 17.11 -0.86
C MET A 1 -17.60 18.06 0.03
N THR A 2 -16.77 17.57 0.94
CA THR A 2 -15.96 18.45 1.79
C THR A 2 -14.65 18.87 1.12
N PHE A 3 -14.23 20.10 1.39
CA PHE A 3 -12.93 20.65 0.99
C PHE A 3 -11.77 19.71 1.34
N TRP A 4 -11.79 19.12 2.54
CA TRP A 4 -10.75 18.22 3.03
C TRP A 4 -10.60 16.93 2.22
N PHE A 5 -11.69 16.37 1.71
CA PHE A 5 -11.61 15.19 0.84
C PHE A 5 -10.82 15.51 -0.45
N TRP A 6 -11.10 16.67 -1.06
CA TRP A 6 -10.38 17.10 -2.25
C TRP A 6 -8.92 17.44 -1.97
N VAL A 7 -8.62 18.07 -0.82
CA VAL A 7 -7.23 18.29 -0.38
C VAL A 7 -6.48 16.96 -0.29
N SER A 8 -7.07 15.94 0.33
CA SER A 8 -6.48 14.60 0.41
C SER A 8 -6.29 13.94 -0.94
N LEU A 9 -7.33 13.96 -1.80
CA LEU A 9 -7.29 13.33 -3.11
C LEU A 9 -6.27 14.00 -4.04
N VAL A 10 -6.30 15.34 -4.14
CA VAL A 10 -5.36 16.11 -4.95
C VAL A 10 -3.95 15.98 -4.37
N GLY A 11 -3.80 16.04 -3.05
CA GLY A 11 -2.52 15.81 -2.38
C GLY A 11 -1.92 14.44 -2.72
N LEU A 12 -2.73 13.37 -2.78
CA LEU A 12 -2.27 12.04 -3.17
C LEU A 12 -1.73 11.98 -4.60
N VAL A 13 -2.25 12.82 -5.50
CA VAL A 13 -1.72 12.95 -6.87
C VAL A 13 -0.44 13.78 -6.85
N LEU A 14 -0.43 14.92 -6.15
CA LEU A 14 0.68 15.86 -6.11
C LEU A 14 1.92 15.35 -5.36
N ILE A 15 1.76 14.39 -4.43
CA ILE A 15 2.89 13.77 -3.74
C ILE A 15 3.62 12.74 -4.61
N GLN A 16 3.01 12.27 -5.72
CA GLN A 16 3.60 11.21 -6.55
C GLN A 16 4.96 11.54 -7.13
N PRO A 17 5.24 12.74 -7.67
CA PRO A 17 6.58 13.09 -8.15
C PRO A 17 7.66 12.99 -7.06
N ILE A 18 7.31 13.36 -5.82
CA ILE A 18 8.23 13.31 -4.67
C ILE A 18 8.48 11.86 -4.26
N LEU A 19 7.42 11.04 -4.17
CA LEU A 19 7.55 9.60 -3.96
C LEU A 19 8.40 8.97 -5.06
N TYR A 20 8.16 9.31 -6.32
CA TYR A 20 8.94 8.81 -7.46
C TYR A 20 10.42 9.15 -7.33
N ALA A 21 10.74 10.38 -6.94
CA ALA A 21 12.10 10.82 -6.71
C ALA A 21 12.77 10.05 -5.55
N SER A 22 12.00 9.62 -4.53
CA SER A 22 12.57 8.84 -3.42
C SER A 22 13.03 7.43 -3.83
N TYR A 23 12.55 6.87 -4.94
CA TYR A 23 13.04 5.59 -5.47
C TYR A 23 14.33 5.73 -6.30
N GLU A 24 14.68 6.94 -6.74
CA GLU A 24 15.82 7.17 -7.65
C GLU A 24 17.17 7.20 -6.93
N HIS A 25 17.43 6.19 -6.10
CA HIS A 25 18.62 6.14 -5.23
C HIS A 25 19.93 6.26 -6.01
N GLN A 26 20.05 5.61 -7.17
CA GLN A 26 21.23 5.72 -8.03
C GLN A 26 21.47 7.15 -8.53
N LYS A 27 20.44 7.82 -9.06
CA LYS A 27 20.58 9.21 -9.53
C LYS A 27 20.93 10.16 -8.38
N LEU A 28 20.39 9.93 -7.19
CA LEU A 28 20.73 10.71 -6.00
C LEU A 28 22.20 10.50 -5.60
N ARG A 29 22.70 9.26 -5.66
CA ARG A 29 24.12 8.94 -5.42
C ARG A 29 25.03 9.55 -6.49
N GLU A 30 24.65 9.50 -7.77
CA GLU A 30 25.40 10.09 -8.88
C GLU A 30 25.48 11.63 -8.76
N ARG A 31 24.37 12.28 -8.39
CA ARG A 31 24.27 13.74 -8.34
C ARG A 31 24.92 14.36 -7.09
N TYR A 32 24.81 13.70 -5.95
CA TYR A 32 25.20 14.26 -4.65
C TYR A 32 26.34 13.50 -3.95
N GLY A 33 26.83 12.42 -4.55
CA GLY A 33 27.77 11.47 -3.93
C GLY A 33 27.04 10.41 -3.09
N SER A 34 27.69 9.26 -2.88
CA SER A 34 27.05 8.09 -2.26
C SER A 34 26.45 8.38 -0.87
N GLU A 35 27.22 9.01 0.01
CA GLU A 35 26.79 9.29 1.39
C GLU A 35 25.63 10.29 1.45
N ARG A 36 25.76 11.45 0.79
CA ARG A 36 24.71 12.47 0.76
C ARG A 36 23.48 12.00 -0.02
N GLY A 37 23.66 11.30 -1.14
CA GLY A 37 22.59 10.73 -1.95
C GLY A 37 21.73 9.74 -1.17
N ASN A 38 22.35 8.83 -0.41
CA ASN A 38 21.65 7.91 0.48
C ASN A 38 20.87 8.64 1.57
N LYS A 39 21.48 9.67 2.19
CA LYS A 39 20.80 10.48 3.22
C LYS A 39 19.59 11.22 2.65
N ILE A 40 19.72 11.82 1.47
CA ILE A 40 18.62 12.50 0.78
C ILE A 40 17.50 11.52 0.44
N GLY A 41 17.82 10.36 -0.15
CA GLY A 41 16.83 9.33 -0.48
C GLY A 41 16.06 8.86 0.75
N ARG A 42 16.75 8.62 1.87
CA ARG A 42 16.14 8.24 3.15
C ARG A 42 15.17 9.30 3.68
N ILE A 43 15.57 10.58 3.67
CA ILE A 43 14.72 11.68 4.13
C ILE A 43 13.50 11.82 3.21
N LEU A 44 13.71 11.84 1.90
CA LEU A 44 12.63 11.94 0.91
C LEU A 44 11.64 10.79 1.07
N GLY A 45 12.11 9.54 1.16
CA GLY A 45 11.26 8.36 1.33
C GLY A 45 10.46 8.42 2.62
N THR A 46 11.10 8.76 3.74
CA THR A 46 10.43 8.85 5.05
C THR A 46 9.36 9.94 5.07
N VAL A 47 9.71 11.17 4.66
CA VAL A 47 8.79 12.31 4.70
C VAL A 47 7.64 12.10 3.73
N SER A 48 7.93 11.73 2.48
CA SER A 48 6.89 11.51 1.48
C SER A 48 5.99 10.33 1.84
N GLY A 49 6.53 9.28 2.46
CA GLY A 49 5.75 8.16 3.00
C GLY A 49 4.76 8.59 4.07
N TYR A 50 5.19 9.36 5.08
CA TYR A 50 4.28 9.87 6.11
C TYR A 50 3.22 10.80 5.53
N VAL A 51 3.60 11.70 4.62
CA VAL A 51 2.65 12.59 3.94
C VAL A 51 1.64 11.77 3.14
N PHE A 52 2.08 10.74 2.41
CA PHE A 52 1.22 9.83 1.67
C PHE A 52 0.20 9.14 2.59
N PHE A 53 0.64 8.55 3.71
CA PHE A 53 -0.27 7.91 4.67
C PHE A 53 -1.24 8.90 5.33
N ALA A 54 -0.80 10.12 5.66
CA ALA A 54 -1.67 11.16 6.21
C ALA A 54 -2.75 11.59 5.22
N LEU A 55 -2.38 11.79 3.95
CA LEU A 55 -3.34 12.11 2.88
C LEU A 55 -4.32 10.95 2.66
N TRP A 56 -3.84 9.70 2.73
CA TRP A 56 -4.68 8.51 2.60
C TRP A 56 -5.67 8.39 3.76
N ALA A 57 -5.23 8.63 5.00
CA ALA A 57 -6.11 8.69 6.17
C ALA A 57 -7.15 9.81 6.01
N GLY A 58 -6.74 10.96 5.47
CA GLY A 58 -7.65 12.06 5.14
C GLY A 58 -8.74 11.67 4.14
N LEU A 59 -8.45 10.81 3.15
CA LEU A 59 -9.50 10.28 2.26
C LEU A 59 -10.60 9.56 3.03
N TRP A 60 -10.27 8.83 4.10
CA TRP A 60 -11.25 8.07 4.89
C TRP A 60 -11.97 8.95 5.91
N MET A 61 -11.23 9.82 6.59
CA MET A 61 -11.73 10.60 7.71
C MET A 61 -12.46 11.88 7.29
N ALA A 62 -12.19 12.40 6.08
CA ALA A 62 -12.89 13.57 5.58
C ALA A 62 -14.40 13.32 5.54
N PRO A 63 -15.24 14.29 5.97
CA PRO A 63 -16.68 14.09 5.95
C PRO A 63 -17.16 13.87 4.52
N GLN A 64 -17.82 12.74 4.30
CA GLN A 64 -18.25 12.28 2.99
C GLN A 64 -19.54 11.46 3.10
N PRO A 65 -20.30 11.31 2.00
CA PRO A 65 -21.52 10.49 2.01
C PRO A 65 -21.23 9.07 2.48
N ARG A 66 -22.12 8.52 3.31
CA ARG A 66 -22.06 7.13 3.72
C ARG A 66 -22.99 6.30 2.86
N PHE A 67 -22.47 5.28 2.20
CA PHE A 67 -23.31 4.38 1.41
C PHE A 67 -23.96 3.36 2.33
N GLU A 68 -25.09 2.83 1.88
CA GLU A 68 -25.83 1.79 2.57
C GLU A 68 -26.05 0.62 1.64
N ILE A 69 -25.73 -0.58 2.12
CA ILE A 69 -26.13 -1.82 1.47
C ILE A 69 -27.47 -2.23 2.10
N PRO A 70 -28.57 -2.38 1.33
CA PRO A 70 -29.89 -2.67 1.89
C PRO A 70 -29.96 -3.95 2.75
N LEU A 71 -29.06 -4.91 2.49
CA LEU A 71 -28.98 -6.18 3.19
C LEU A 71 -28.49 -6.01 4.63
N LEU A 72 -29.31 -6.45 5.60
CA LEU A 72 -28.99 -6.46 7.04
C LEU A 72 -28.60 -5.08 7.63
N ARG A 73 -29.01 -3.98 6.98
CA ARG A 73 -28.66 -2.62 7.43
C ARG A 73 -29.18 -2.27 8.83
N GLU A 74 -30.28 -2.90 9.24
CA GLU A 74 -30.93 -2.67 10.53
C GLU A 74 -30.08 -3.21 11.70
N ILE A 75 -29.14 -4.12 11.42
CA ILE A 75 -28.22 -4.66 12.41
C ILE A 75 -26.98 -3.77 12.45
N ILE A 76 -26.89 -2.93 13.48
CA ILE A 76 -25.82 -1.97 13.67
C ILE A 76 -24.88 -2.46 14.77
N PHE A 77 -23.61 -2.63 14.42
CA PHE A 77 -22.54 -2.77 15.40
C PHE A 77 -22.14 -1.39 15.91
N VAL A 78 -22.08 -1.23 17.22
CA VAL A 78 -21.69 0.03 17.88
C VAL A 78 -20.32 -0.18 18.51
N LEU A 79 -19.30 0.41 17.90
CA LEU A 79 -17.95 0.40 18.44
C LEU A 79 -17.72 1.68 19.26
N PRO A 80 -17.52 1.59 20.59
CA PRO A 80 -17.11 2.75 21.37
C PRO A 80 -15.69 3.15 20.99
N VAL A 81 -15.52 4.41 20.57
CA VAL A 81 -14.23 5.02 20.23
C VAL A 81 -13.97 6.13 21.25
N LEU A 82 -12.79 6.12 21.88
CA LEU A 82 -12.41 7.06 22.96
C LEU A 82 -13.35 6.98 24.18
N PHE A 83 -13.21 5.90 24.96
CA PHE A 83 -13.70 5.76 26.35
C PHE A 83 -15.11 6.36 26.61
N THR A 84 -16.08 6.13 25.71
CA THR A 84 -17.55 6.32 25.87
C THR A 84 -18.19 7.51 25.12
N TYR A 85 -17.46 8.50 24.63
CA TYR A 85 -18.09 9.73 24.08
C TYR A 85 -18.35 9.74 22.57
N VAL A 86 -17.62 8.92 21.81
CA VAL A 86 -17.81 8.78 20.36
C VAL A 86 -18.11 7.32 20.08
N SER A 87 -19.18 7.04 19.33
CA SER A 87 -19.49 5.68 18.89
C SER A 87 -19.55 5.62 17.37
N LEU A 88 -18.83 4.65 16.81
CA LEU A 88 -18.94 4.32 15.40
C LEU A 88 -20.08 3.32 15.24
N LYS A 89 -21.13 3.75 14.55
CA LYS A 89 -22.25 2.91 14.13
C LYS A 89 -21.91 2.33 12.76
N ILE A 90 -21.70 1.02 12.70
CA ILE A 90 -21.27 0.31 11.50
C ILE A 90 -22.32 -0.77 11.20
N PRO A 91 -23.01 -0.72 10.05
CA PRO A 91 -23.90 -1.81 9.65
C PRO A 91 -23.14 -3.14 9.55
N ILE A 92 -23.75 -4.24 9.98
CA ILE A 92 -23.05 -5.54 10.12
C ILE A 92 -22.44 -6.04 8.80
N ILE A 93 -23.11 -5.77 7.68
CA ILE A 93 -22.61 -6.16 6.36
C ILE A 93 -21.32 -5.41 6.00
N HIS A 94 -21.25 -4.12 6.32
CA HIS A 94 -20.04 -3.33 6.14
C HIS A 94 -18.91 -3.81 7.06
N LEU A 95 -19.24 -4.24 8.28
CA LEU A 95 -18.29 -4.84 9.20
C LEU A 95 -17.69 -6.14 8.62
N ILE A 96 -18.54 -7.06 8.16
CA ILE A 96 -18.13 -8.35 7.60
C ILE A 96 -17.26 -8.15 6.36
N LEU A 97 -17.75 -7.37 5.39
CA LEU A 97 -17.00 -7.10 4.16
C LEU A 97 -15.71 -6.34 4.47
N GLY A 98 -15.77 -5.33 5.33
CA GLY A 98 -14.61 -4.55 5.74
C GLY A 98 -13.51 -5.41 6.36
N ILE A 99 -13.87 -6.31 7.29
CA ILE A 99 -12.95 -7.27 7.90
C ILE A 99 -12.39 -8.26 6.87
N ALA A 100 -13.22 -8.74 5.94
CA ALA A 100 -12.82 -9.69 4.90
C ALA A 100 -11.71 -9.15 3.99
N PHE A 101 -11.62 -7.82 3.82
CA PHE A 101 -10.52 -7.18 3.08
C PHE A 101 -9.39 -6.67 4.00
N LEU A 102 -9.75 -6.10 5.17
CA LEU A 102 -8.78 -5.49 6.07
C LEU A 102 -7.84 -6.51 6.71
N ILE A 103 -8.34 -7.66 7.17
CA ILE A 103 -7.48 -8.65 7.83
C ILE A 103 -6.44 -9.22 6.85
N PRO A 104 -6.80 -9.73 5.65
CA PRO A 104 -5.81 -10.18 4.69
C PRO A 104 -4.86 -9.07 4.25
N GLY A 105 -5.39 -7.84 4.08
CA GLY A 105 -4.60 -6.68 3.72
C GLY A 105 -3.53 -6.35 4.76
N ALA A 106 -3.92 -6.23 6.02
CA ALA A 106 -3.03 -5.98 7.14
C ALA A 106 -1.99 -7.10 7.29
N TRP A 107 -2.42 -8.36 7.16
CA TRP A 107 -1.51 -9.52 7.21
C TRP A 107 -0.44 -9.46 6.10
N LEU A 108 -0.83 -9.19 4.85
CA LEU A 108 0.11 -9.04 3.74
C LEU A 108 1.08 -7.88 3.94
N GLY A 109 0.58 -6.74 4.43
CA GLY A 109 1.40 -5.57 4.75
C GLY A 109 2.45 -5.87 5.81
N LEU A 110 2.02 -6.38 6.96
CA LEU A 110 2.89 -6.74 8.07
C LEU A 110 3.91 -7.80 7.66
N LYS A 111 3.47 -8.86 6.97
CA LYS A 111 4.35 -9.93 6.54
C LYS A 111 5.41 -9.42 5.55
N GLY A 112 4.99 -8.61 4.58
CA GLY A 112 5.89 -7.97 3.61
C GLY A 112 6.96 -7.10 4.28
N MET A 113 6.59 -6.34 5.32
CA MET A 113 7.53 -5.52 6.10
C MET A 113 8.52 -6.37 6.90
N THR A 114 8.03 -7.43 7.57
CA THR A 114 8.90 -8.31 8.36
C THR A 114 9.91 -9.08 7.51
N THR A 115 9.56 -9.43 6.27
CA THR A 115 10.46 -10.16 5.37
C THR A 115 11.53 -9.24 4.75
N LEU A 116 11.23 -7.97 4.46
CA LEU A 116 12.24 -7.01 3.96
C LEU A 116 13.06 -6.36 5.09
N SER A 117 12.61 -6.45 6.35
CA SER A 117 12.92 -5.52 7.45
C SER A 117 12.22 -4.15 7.32
N LEU A 118 11.91 -3.53 8.47
CA LEU A 118 11.23 -2.22 8.52
C LEU A 118 12.04 -1.12 7.84
N GLU A 119 13.38 -1.14 7.98
CA GLU A 119 14.24 -0.11 7.41
C GLU A 119 14.22 -0.13 5.89
N VAL A 120 14.38 -1.32 5.29
CA VAL A 120 14.35 -1.51 3.84
C VAL A 120 12.96 -1.20 3.28
N SER A 121 11.91 -1.61 3.98
CA SER A 121 10.53 -1.34 3.58
C SER A 121 10.21 0.16 3.57
N ALA A 122 10.65 0.90 4.59
CA ALA A 122 10.44 2.34 4.66
C ALA A 122 11.28 3.12 3.63
N GLN A 123 12.50 2.64 3.34
CA GLN A 123 13.43 3.33 2.45
C GLN A 123 13.34 2.90 1.00
N HIS A 124 12.61 1.81 0.70
CA HIS A 124 12.55 1.17 -0.62
C HIS A 124 13.96 0.97 -1.22
N LEU A 125 14.90 0.54 -0.37
CA LEU A 125 16.31 0.37 -0.70
C LEU A 125 16.77 -1.03 -0.28
N PRO A 126 16.37 -2.08 -1.00
CA PRO A 126 16.84 -3.42 -0.73
C PRO A 126 18.33 -3.55 -1.02
N ARG A 127 19.02 -4.43 -0.29
CA ARG A 127 20.44 -4.74 -0.51
C ARG A 127 20.64 -5.93 -1.45
N GLU A 128 19.59 -6.73 -1.64
CA GLU A 128 19.56 -7.93 -2.45
C GLU A 128 18.12 -8.19 -2.95
N VAL A 129 17.98 -9.04 -3.97
CA VAL A 129 16.66 -9.45 -4.45
C VAL A 129 16.09 -10.53 -3.52
N ILE A 130 15.15 -10.15 -2.66
CA ILE A 130 14.47 -11.10 -1.77
C ILE A 130 13.39 -11.86 -2.55
N LYS A 131 13.56 -13.18 -2.67
CA LYS A 131 12.66 -14.10 -3.41
C LYS A 131 11.99 -15.13 -2.50
N SER A 132 12.16 -15.01 -1.19
CA SER A 132 11.69 -15.97 -0.18
C SER A 132 10.33 -15.59 0.41
N ASP A 133 9.70 -16.52 1.12
CA ASP A 133 8.44 -16.33 1.86
C ASP A 133 7.34 -15.68 0.99
N ILE A 134 6.75 -14.56 1.41
CA ILE A 134 5.66 -13.90 0.69
C ILE A 134 6.11 -13.33 -0.67
N TYR A 135 7.39 -12.93 -0.79
CA TYR A 135 7.97 -12.45 -2.04
C TYR A 135 8.18 -13.57 -3.07
N SER A 136 8.13 -14.85 -2.66
CA SER A 136 8.09 -15.96 -3.63
C SER A 136 6.76 -16.08 -4.39
N ARG A 137 5.70 -15.37 -3.92
CA ARG A 137 4.33 -15.47 -4.46
C ARG A 137 3.86 -14.20 -5.13
N VAL A 138 4.24 -13.04 -4.58
CA VAL A 138 3.83 -11.71 -5.04
C VAL A 138 5.00 -10.76 -4.87
N ARG A 139 5.34 -9.98 -5.90
CA ARG A 139 6.49 -9.05 -5.84
C ARG A 139 6.26 -7.85 -4.93
N HIS A 140 5.01 -7.41 -4.78
CA HIS A 140 4.62 -6.19 -4.07
C HIS A 140 3.56 -6.46 -2.98
N PRO A 141 3.85 -7.34 -1.99
CA PRO A 141 2.86 -7.76 -1.00
C PRO A 141 2.43 -6.61 -0.08
N GLN A 142 3.31 -5.64 0.19
CA GLN A 142 2.98 -4.46 1.00
C GLN A 142 1.98 -3.55 0.32
N TYR A 143 2.20 -3.27 -0.97
CA TYR A 143 1.27 -2.48 -1.79
C TYR A 143 -0.09 -3.18 -1.95
N LEU A 144 -0.08 -4.50 -2.18
CA LEU A 144 -1.30 -5.29 -2.21
C LEU A 144 -2.03 -5.24 -0.87
N GLY A 145 -1.29 -5.37 0.23
CA GLY A 145 -1.81 -5.27 1.59
C GLY A 145 -2.45 -3.92 1.87
N GLY A 146 -1.77 -2.83 1.51
CA GLY A 146 -2.29 -1.47 1.63
C GLY A 146 -3.54 -1.24 0.78
N PHE A 147 -3.56 -1.76 -0.45
CA PHE A 147 -4.73 -1.68 -1.34
C PHE A 147 -5.96 -2.41 -0.76
N LEU A 148 -5.79 -3.65 -0.29
CA LEU A 148 -6.87 -4.41 0.36
C LEU A 148 -7.34 -3.73 1.65
N SER A 149 -6.40 -3.20 2.45
CA SER A 149 -6.72 -2.45 3.67
C SER A 149 -7.52 -1.18 3.36
N HIS A 150 -7.21 -0.49 2.26
CA HIS A 150 -7.98 0.67 1.80
C HIS A 150 -9.43 0.30 1.45
N ILE A 151 -9.65 -0.81 0.74
CA ILE A 151 -11.02 -1.30 0.47
C ILE A 151 -11.71 -1.62 1.80
N GLY A 152 -11.05 -2.38 2.68
CA GLY A 152 -11.58 -2.77 3.98
C GLY A 152 -12.00 -1.58 4.84
N ILE A 153 -11.13 -0.58 5.00
CA ILE A 153 -11.41 0.63 5.78
C ILE A 153 -12.53 1.45 5.14
N SER A 154 -12.52 1.60 3.81
CA SER A 154 -13.59 2.33 3.10
C SER A 154 -14.95 1.67 3.31
N LEU A 155 -15.01 0.34 3.34
CA LEU A 155 -16.22 -0.41 3.67
C LEU A 155 -16.62 -0.22 5.15
N LEU A 156 -15.69 -0.39 6.10
CA LEU A 156 -15.95 -0.25 7.53
C LEU A 156 -16.52 1.13 7.90
N LEU A 157 -16.00 2.18 7.27
CA LEU A 157 -16.45 3.56 7.51
C LEU A 157 -17.63 3.97 6.61
N SER A 158 -18.11 3.05 5.76
CA SER A 158 -19.08 3.31 4.70
C SER A 158 -18.70 4.51 3.83
N ALA A 159 -17.41 4.76 3.62
CA ALA A 159 -16.87 5.95 2.97
C ALA A 159 -17.03 5.88 1.45
N SER A 160 -18.14 6.44 0.93
CA SER A 160 -18.53 6.28 -0.48
C SER A 160 -17.48 6.78 -1.45
N LEU A 161 -16.90 7.97 -1.17
CA LEU A 161 -15.96 8.58 -2.10
C LEU A 161 -14.62 7.89 -2.05
N SER A 162 -14.15 7.49 -0.86
CA SER A 162 -12.94 6.66 -0.72
C SER A 162 -13.06 5.37 -1.54
N LEU A 163 -14.22 4.70 -1.47
CA LEU A 163 -14.47 3.47 -2.23
C LEU A 163 -14.55 3.73 -3.74
N ILE A 164 -15.20 4.81 -4.17
CA ILE A 164 -15.25 5.21 -5.59
C ILE A 164 -13.85 5.56 -6.11
N CYS A 165 -12.96 6.10 -5.27
CA CYS A 165 -11.57 6.41 -5.64
C CYS A 165 -10.66 5.18 -5.70
N THR A 166 -11.11 3.98 -5.33
CA THR A 166 -10.29 2.76 -5.34
C THR A 166 -9.59 2.48 -6.69
N PRO A 167 -10.21 2.65 -7.88
CA PRO A 167 -9.51 2.49 -9.15
C PRO A 167 -8.34 3.48 -9.33
N ILE A 168 -8.49 4.73 -8.86
CA ILE A 168 -7.42 5.73 -8.91
C ILE A 168 -6.27 5.32 -8.01
N VAL A 169 -6.58 4.85 -6.80
CA VAL A 169 -5.58 4.33 -5.85
C VAL A 169 -4.82 3.13 -6.45
N LEU A 170 -5.52 2.21 -7.12
CA LEU A 170 -4.89 1.08 -7.80
C LEU A 170 -3.93 1.54 -8.91
N ILE A 171 -4.34 2.52 -9.72
CA ILE A 171 -3.50 3.09 -10.79
C ILE A 171 -2.24 3.71 -10.19
N VAL A 172 -2.37 4.51 -9.13
CA VAL A 172 -1.24 5.14 -8.43
C VAL A 172 -0.27 4.08 -7.91
N ILE A 173 -0.77 3.06 -7.20
CA ILE A 173 0.04 1.97 -6.68
C ILE A 173 0.76 1.21 -7.79
N TYR A 174 0.05 0.87 -8.88
CA TYR A 174 0.65 0.18 -10.03
C TYR A 174 1.83 0.96 -10.61
N PHE A 175 1.65 2.25 -10.79
CA PHE A 175 2.68 3.15 -11.30
C PHE A 175 3.89 3.24 -10.37
N LEU A 176 3.66 3.28 -9.05
CA LEU A 176 4.70 3.25 -8.03
C LEU A 176 5.51 1.95 -8.07
N CYS A 177 4.84 0.80 -8.10
CA CYS A 177 5.49 -0.50 -8.26
C CYS A 177 6.31 -0.58 -9.55
N ARG A 178 5.79 -0.05 -10.67
CA ARG A 178 6.52 0.00 -11.96
C ARG A 178 7.75 0.90 -11.89
N LYS A 179 7.72 1.97 -11.10
CA LYS A 179 8.89 2.83 -10.86
C LYS A 179 9.93 2.07 -10.04
N GLU A 180 9.53 1.49 -8.92
CA GLU A 180 10.40 0.69 -8.06
C GLU A 180 11.05 -0.46 -8.84
N GLU A 181 10.29 -1.24 -9.59
CA GLU A 181 10.82 -2.32 -10.45
C GLU A 181 11.87 -1.84 -11.45
N ARG A 182 11.75 -0.61 -11.98
CA ARG A 182 12.75 -0.07 -12.91
C ARG A 182 14.07 0.24 -12.21
N GLU A 183 14.01 0.78 -10.99
CA GLU A 183 15.21 1.07 -10.20
C GLU A 183 15.85 -0.24 -9.70
N LEU A 184 15.05 -1.24 -9.31
CA LEU A 184 15.56 -2.57 -8.95
C LEU A 184 16.24 -3.28 -10.12
N ILE A 185 15.75 -3.13 -11.36
CA ILE A 185 16.45 -3.65 -12.54
C ILE A 185 17.76 -2.90 -12.80
N ARG A 186 17.85 -1.60 -12.48
CA ARG A 186 19.11 -0.86 -12.60
C ARG A 186 20.13 -1.26 -11.55
N GLU A 187 19.69 -1.65 -10.37
CA GLU A 187 20.55 -2.03 -9.26
C GLU A 187 20.98 -3.51 -9.33
N PHE A 188 20.05 -4.42 -9.65
CA PHE A 188 20.29 -5.87 -9.61
C PHE A 188 20.32 -6.54 -10.99
N GLY A 189 20.11 -5.79 -12.07
CA GLY A 189 20.25 -6.29 -13.43
C GLY A 189 19.35 -7.50 -13.74
N ASP A 190 19.95 -8.55 -14.29
CA ASP A 190 19.27 -9.75 -14.75
C ASP A 190 18.65 -10.56 -13.61
N GLU A 191 19.23 -10.50 -12.40
CA GLU A 191 18.69 -11.19 -11.23
C GLU A 191 17.24 -10.77 -10.94
N TYR A 192 16.95 -9.47 -11.03
CA TYR A 192 15.58 -8.98 -10.85
C TYR A 192 14.70 -9.26 -12.07
N ARG A 193 15.26 -9.29 -13.28
CA ARG A 193 14.50 -9.62 -14.50
C ARG A 193 13.97 -11.04 -14.46
N GLU A 194 14.80 -12.00 -14.03
CA GLU A 194 14.39 -13.40 -13.86
C GLU A 194 13.30 -13.52 -12.80
N TYR A 195 13.52 -12.93 -11.61
CA TYR A 195 12.51 -12.88 -10.55
C TYR A 195 11.17 -12.29 -11.03
N LYS A 196 11.22 -11.23 -11.83
CA LYS A 196 10.04 -10.57 -12.42
C LYS A 196 9.28 -11.45 -13.41
N GLN A 197 9.94 -12.38 -14.09
CA GLN A 197 9.27 -13.32 -15.00
C GLN A 197 8.53 -14.43 -14.24
N GLU A 198 9.12 -14.88 -13.13
CA GLU A 198 8.60 -15.98 -12.34
C GLU A 198 7.44 -15.59 -11.42
N VAL A 199 7.58 -14.50 -10.67
CA VAL A 199 6.67 -14.11 -9.60
C VAL A 199 5.80 -12.95 -10.07
N PRO A 200 4.46 -13.00 -10.01
CA PRO A 200 3.57 -11.92 -10.46
C PRO A 200 3.60 -10.68 -9.55
N MET A 201 3.15 -9.53 -10.09
CA MET A 201 3.15 -8.25 -9.37
C MET A 201 2.20 -8.25 -8.16
N PHE A 202 0.95 -8.70 -8.34
CA PHE A 202 -0.10 -8.62 -7.31
C PHE A 202 -0.85 -9.96 -7.12
N VAL A 203 -1.41 -10.53 -8.18
CA VAL A 203 -2.23 -11.75 -8.06
C VAL A 203 -1.34 -12.99 -8.11
N PRO A 204 -1.29 -13.83 -7.06
CA PRO A 204 -0.50 -15.05 -7.06
C PRO A 204 -0.93 -15.97 -8.19
N ARG A 205 0.04 -16.55 -8.91
CA ARG A 205 -0.24 -17.64 -9.85
C ARG A 205 -0.53 -18.89 -9.01
N LEU A 206 -1.63 -19.59 -9.30
CA LEU A 206 -1.84 -20.96 -8.82
C LEU A 206 -0.79 -21.85 -9.50
N ARG A 207 0.38 -21.98 -8.89
CA ARG A 207 1.48 -22.79 -9.44
C ARG A 207 1.32 -24.22 -8.95
N ASP A 208 1.19 -25.17 -9.88
CA ASP A 208 1.20 -26.60 -9.57
C ASP A 208 2.46 -26.97 -8.79
N LYS A 209 2.29 -27.70 -7.69
CA LYS A 209 3.34 -28.12 -6.74
C LYS A 209 4.47 -28.97 -7.35
N LYS A 210 4.46 -29.27 -8.65
CA LYS A 210 5.32 -30.28 -9.29
C LYS A 210 6.76 -29.86 -9.62
N LYS A 211 7.17 -28.61 -9.36
CA LYS A 211 8.54 -28.12 -9.67
C LYS A 211 9.29 -27.54 -8.47
N ARG A 212 9.33 -28.27 -7.35
CA ARG A 212 10.36 -28.04 -6.32
C ARG A 212 11.30 -29.25 -6.32
N SER A 213 12.36 -29.16 -7.12
CA SER A 213 13.57 -29.95 -6.85
C SER A 213 14.31 -29.25 -5.71
N PRO A 214 14.60 -29.92 -4.59
CA PRO A 214 15.51 -29.39 -3.59
C PRO A 214 16.92 -29.42 -4.16
N VAL A 215 17.60 -28.28 -4.14
CA VAL A 215 19.08 -28.20 -4.18
C VAL A 215 19.50 -27.66 -2.83
#